data_AF-A0A1D1ZC81-F1
#
_entry.id   AF-A0A1D1ZC81-F1
#
_cell.length_a   1.000
_cell.length_b   1.000
_cell.length_c   1.000
_cell.angle_alpha   90.00
_cell.angle_beta   90.00
_cell.angle_gamma   90.00
#
_symmetry.space_group_name_H-M   'P 1'
#
loop_
_entity.id
_entity.type
_entity.pdbx_description
1 polymer ?
#
loop_
_entity_poly.entity_id
_entity_poly.type
_entity_poly.pdbx_seq_one_letter_code
_entity_poly.pdbx_strand_id
1 'polypeptide(L)'
;SSSSSSVGPEQWQIVAELLGTYFVVFAGCASLTVNFGSEGTVTFPGTCVVWGLVVMVMMYSVGHISGAHFNPAVTIAFATCRRFPWRQVPAYITAQVLGSTLASGTLRLLFGGKHEHFPGTIPQGSDVQSLVLEFIITFYLMFVISGVATDNRAIGELAGLAVGATVLLNVLLAGPISGASMNPARTLGPAVVAGRYEGIWVYMVGTVGGAVTGAWAYNLIRFTDKPLR
;
A
#
# COMPACT_ATOMS: atom_id res chain seq x y z
N SER A 1 30.36 -26.72 -17.38
CA SER A 1 29.51 -26.70 -16.17
C SER A 1 28.82 -25.34 -16.10
N SER A 2 27.77 -25.13 -16.89
CA SER A 2 26.95 -23.92 -16.84
C SER A 2 25.85 -24.13 -15.82
N SER A 3 25.98 -23.50 -14.65
CA SER A 3 24.91 -23.38 -13.67
C SER A 3 23.79 -22.53 -14.26
N SER A 4 22.80 -23.18 -14.89
CA SER A 4 21.52 -22.55 -15.18
C SER A 4 20.82 -22.32 -13.84
N SER A 5 20.99 -21.14 -13.26
CA SER A 5 20.22 -20.67 -12.12
C SER A 5 18.77 -20.47 -12.58
N SER A 6 17.97 -21.55 -12.55
CA SER A 6 16.54 -21.47 -12.79
C SER A 6 15.92 -20.63 -11.68
N VAL A 7 15.48 -19.43 -12.03
CA VAL A 7 14.76 -18.50 -11.16
C VAL A 7 13.49 -19.20 -10.66
N GLY A 8 13.43 -19.48 -9.34
CA GLY A 8 12.29 -20.18 -8.74
C GLY A 8 11.01 -19.32 -8.70
N PRO A 9 9.83 -19.90 -8.46
CA PRO A 9 8.55 -19.16 -8.41
C PRO A 9 8.57 -17.97 -7.44
N GLU A 10 9.25 -18.11 -6.28
CA GLU A 10 9.38 -17.06 -5.27
C GLU A 10 10.11 -15.81 -5.77
N GLN A 11 11.05 -15.95 -6.71
CA GLN A 11 11.81 -14.81 -7.23
C GLN A 11 10.90 -13.91 -8.09
N TRP A 12 9.98 -14.48 -8.86
CA TRP A 12 9.01 -13.73 -9.65
C TRP A 12 7.97 -13.00 -8.78
N GLN A 13 7.65 -13.56 -7.62
CA GLN A 13 6.78 -12.90 -6.63
C GLN A 13 7.43 -11.62 -6.09
N ILE A 14 8.72 -11.69 -5.76
CA ILE A 14 9.50 -10.53 -5.29
C ILE A 14 9.56 -9.44 -6.38
N VAL A 15 9.78 -9.82 -7.65
CA VAL A 15 9.77 -8.86 -8.77
C VAL A 15 8.38 -8.24 -8.94
N ALA A 16 7.31 -9.02 -8.86
CA ALA A 16 5.95 -8.51 -8.93
C ALA A 16 5.62 -7.54 -7.79
N GLU A 17 6.07 -7.81 -6.56
CA GLU A 17 5.93 -6.88 -5.42
C GLU A 17 6.70 -5.58 -5.62
N LEU A 18 7.93 -5.67 -6.15
CA LEU A 18 8.74 -4.49 -6.46
C LEU A 18 8.05 -3.62 -7.51
N LEU A 19 7.63 -4.21 -8.64
CA LEU A 19 6.99 -3.48 -9.73
C LEU A 19 5.61 -2.94 -9.32
N GLY A 20 4.80 -3.73 -8.62
CA GLY A 20 3.51 -3.27 -8.13
C GLY A 20 3.63 -2.12 -7.15
N THR A 21 4.56 -2.19 -6.20
CA THR A 21 4.81 -1.07 -5.28
C THR A 21 5.38 0.14 -6.00
N TYR A 22 6.26 -0.07 -6.97
CA TYR A 22 6.77 1.00 -7.84
C TYR A 22 5.63 1.75 -8.53
N PHE A 23 4.72 1.04 -9.23
CA PHE A 23 3.64 1.69 -9.94
C PHE A 23 2.63 2.35 -9.01
N VAL A 24 2.28 1.73 -7.89
CA VAL A 24 1.39 2.32 -6.87
C VAL A 24 1.94 3.65 -6.37
N VAL A 25 3.21 3.68 -5.97
CA VAL A 25 3.85 4.88 -5.45
C VAL A 25 4.09 5.90 -6.56
N PHE A 26 4.55 5.47 -7.73
CA PHE A 26 4.78 6.35 -8.87
C PHE A 26 3.50 7.07 -9.28
N ALA A 27 2.41 6.35 -9.56
CA ALA A 27 1.16 6.96 -10.01
C ALA A 27 0.53 7.85 -8.93
N GLY A 28 0.47 7.36 -7.69
CA GLY A 28 -0.09 8.09 -6.55
C GLY A 28 0.67 9.40 -6.28
N CYS A 29 1.99 9.34 -6.15
CA CYS A 29 2.82 10.52 -5.92
C CYS A 29 2.96 11.42 -7.17
N ALA A 30 2.92 10.86 -8.39
CA ALA A 30 2.86 11.65 -9.63
C ALA A 30 1.60 12.51 -9.65
N SER A 31 0.44 11.96 -9.26
CA SER A 31 -0.81 12.71 -9.27
C SER A 31 -0.76 13.94 -8.37
N LEU A 32 -0.09 13.85 -7.21
CA LEU A 32 0.19 15.00 -6.33
C LEU A 32 1.14 15.99 -6.99
N THR A 33 2.26 15.48 -7.52
CA THR A 33 3.32 16.30 -8.13
C THR A 33 2.81 17.11 -9.33
N VAL A 34 2.05 16.45 -10.21
CA VAL A 34 1.41 17.10 -11.37
C VAL A 34 0.38 18.12 -10.90
N ASN A 35 -0.43 17.80 -9.89
CA ASN A 35 -1.42 18.73 -9.36
C ASN A 35 -0.80 20.03 -8.85
N PHE A 36 0.37 19.95 -8.19
CA PHE A 36 1.12 21.14 -7.75
C PHE A 36 1.66 21.95 -8.94
N GLY A 37 2.16 21.28 -9.97
CA GLY A 37 2.73 21.94 -11.16
C GLY A 37 1.69 22.52 -12.12
N SER A 38 0.43 22.08 -12.06
CA SER A 38 -0.62 22.43 -13.02
C SER A 38 -1.73 23.31 -12.42
N GLU A 39 -1.46 24.02 -11.33
CA GLU A 39 -2.45 24.88 -10.63
C GLU A 39 -3.75 24.14 -10.25
N GLY A 40 -3.68 22.84 -9.94
CA GLY A 40 -4.82 22.07 -9.44
C GLY A 40 -5.64 21.31 -10.48
N THR A 41 -5.15 21.11 -11.72
CA THR A 41 -5.90 20.39 -12.77
C THR A 41 -6.34 18.98 -12.37
N VAL A 42 -5.52 18.24 -11.61
CA VAL A 42 -5.85 16.88 -11.17
C VAL A 42 -6.94 16.89 -10.10
N THR A 43 -6.94 17.92 -9.23
CA THR A 43 -7.79 18.09 -8.05
C THR A 43 -7.62 16.99 -6.99
N PHE A 44 -8.04 17.26 -5.75
CA PHE A 44 -7.99 16.27 -4.69
C PHE A 44 -8.82 14.99 -5.01
N PRO A 45 -10.06 15.08 -5.53
CA PRO A 45 -10.78 13.89 -5.99
C PRO A 45 -10.04 13.09 -7.06
N GLY A 46 -9.38 13.74 -8.02
CA GLY A 46 -8.60 13.05 -9.04
C GLY A 46 -7.40 12.30 -8.44
N THR A 47 -6.70 12.88 -7.48
CA THR A 47 -5.64 12.19 -6.72
C THR A 47 -6.19 10.95 -6.00
N CYS A 48 -7.37 11.05 -5.36
CA CYS A 48 -8.01 9.91 -4.69
C CYS A 48 -8.30 8.78 -5.69
N VAL A 49 -8.84 9.12 -6.85
CA VAL A 49 -9.14 8.18 -7.94
C VAL A 49 -7.85 7.49 -8.41
N VAL A 50 -6.76 8.23 -8.62
CA VAL A 50 -5.48 7.64 -9.06
C VAL A 50 -4.95 6.61 -8.05
N TRP A 51 -4.95 6.94 -6.75
CA TRP A 51 -4.50 6.01 -5.71
C TRP A 51 -5.32 4.70 -5.68
N GLY A 52 -6.64 4.80 -5.80
CA GLY A 52 -7.49 3.60 -5.84
C GLY A 52 -7.34 2.79 -7.12
N LEU A 53 -7.34 3.46 -8.28
CA LEU A 53 -7.25 2.79 -9.58
C LEU A 53 -5.91 2.09 -9.76
N VAL A 54 -4.79 2.68 -9.35
CA VAL A 54 -3.48 2.02 -9.52
C VAL A 54 -3.39 0.75 -8.69
N VAL A 55 -3.93 0.73 -7.47
CA VAL A 55 -4.00 -0.47 -6.63
C VAL A 55 -4.86 -1.54 -7.30
N MET A 56 -6.05 -1.17 -7.80
CA MET A 56 -6.93 -2.08 -8.53
C MET A 56 -6.23 -2.69 -9.76
N VAL A 57 -5.62 -1.85 -10.60
CA VAL A 57 -4.94 -2.28 -11.84
C VAL A 57 -3.77 -3.22 -11.53
N MET A 58 -2.93 -2.88 -10.55
CA MET A 58 -1.80 -3.74 -10.19
C MET A 58 -2.25 -5.05 -9.55
N MET A 59 -3.32 -5.03 -8.75
CA MET A 59 -3.87 -6.25 -8.16
C MET A 59 -4.42 -7.21 -9.23
N TYR A 60 -5.11 -6.70 -10.26
CA TYR A 60 -5.55 -7.53 -11.38
C TYR A 60 -4.41 -7.99 -12.29
N SER A 61 -3.38 -7.17 -12.44
CA SER A 61 -2.27 -7.44 -13.37
C SER A 61 -1.26 -8.44 -12.81
N VAL A 62 -0.87 -8.33 -11.54
CA VAL A 62 0.18 -9.19 -10.95
C VAL A 62 -0.22 -9.85 -9.63
N GLY A 63 -1.47 -9.69 -9.17
CA GLY A 63 -1.95 -10.32 -7.94
C GLY A 63 -1.97 -11.84 -7.98
N HIS A 64 -2.21 -12.44 -9.15
CA HIS A 64 -2.10 -13.89 -9.33
C HIS A 64 -0.64 -14.41 -9.26
N ILE A 65 0.35 -13.51 -9.32
CA ILE A 65 1.77 -13.85 -9.22
C ILE A 65 2.20 -13.80 -7.75
N SER A 66 2.11 -12.62 -7.11
CA SER A 66 2.64 -12.39 -5.74
C SER A 66 1.61 -12.39 -4.62
N GLY A 67 0.32 -12.34 -4.93
CA GLY A 67 -0.74 -11.97 -3.98
C GLY A 67 -0.98 -10.45 -3.87
N ALA A 68 -0.21 -9.63 -4.58
CA ALA A 68 -0.35 -8.17 -4.65
C ALA A 68 -0.44 -7.49 -3.28
N HIS A 69 0.56 -7.72 -2.41
CA HIS A 69 0.57 -7.07 -1.10
C HIS A 69 0.90 -5.58 -1.25
N PHE A 70 1.97 -5.25 -1.99
CA PHE A 70 2.51 -3.91 -2.26
C PHE A 70 2.70 -3.02 -1.02
N ASN A 71 2.67 -3.63 0.16
CA ASN A 71 2.50 -2.95 1.44
C ASN A 71 3.06 -3.84 2.56
N PRO A 72 4.05 -3.32 3.33
CA PRO A 72 4.60 -4.04 4.46
C PRO A 72 3.57 -4.37 5.54
N ALA A 73 2.61 -3.48 5.81
CA ALA A 73 1.57 -3.70 6.81
C ALA A 73 0.63 -4.85 6.42
N VAL A 74 0.24 -4.92 5.15
CA VAL A 74 -0.57 -6.04 4.60
C VAL A 74 0.22 -7.35 4.67
N THR A 75 1.50 -7.33 4.27
CA THR A 75 2.38 -8.50 4.31
C THR A 75 2.52 -9.06 5.72
N ILE A 76 2.75 -8.19 6.71
CA ILE A 76 2.82 -8.57 8.13
C ILE A 76 1.48 -9.11 8.61
N ALA A 77 0.36 -8.43 8.30
CA ALA A 77 -0.97 -8.85 8.72
C ALA A 77 -1.32 -10.26 8.21
N PHE A 78 -1.07 -10.55 6.93
CA PHE A 78 -1.26 -11.90 6.40
C PHE A 78 -0.38 -12.95 7.10
N ALA A 79 0.88 -12.62 7.42
CA ALA A 79 1.76 -13.52 8.13
C ALA A 79 1.27 -13.83 9.56
N THR A 80 0.77 -12.82 10.29
CA THR A 80 0.17 -13.04 11.63
C THR A 80 -1.03 -13.97 11.59
N CYS A 81 -1.78 -13.96 10.49
CA CYS A 81 -2.96 -14.81 10.28
C CYS A 81 -2.62 -16.17 9.65
N ARG A 82 -1.32 -16.53 9.53
CA ARG A 82 -0.82 -17.75 8.87
C ARG A 82 -1.27 -17.89 7.41
N ARG A 83 -1.56 -16.77 6.74
CA ARG A 83 -1.91 -16.72 5.31
C ARG A 83 -0.69 -16.46 4.42
N PHE A 84 0.44 -16.07 5.00
CA PHE A 84 1.70 -15.85 4.30
C PHE A 84 2.89 -16.33 5.15
N PRO A 85 3.89 -17.02 4.58
CA PRO A 85 5.00 -17.57 5.36
C PRO A 85 5.93 -16.47 5.89
N TRP A 86 6.19 -16.48 7.19
CA TRP A 86 7.08 -15.52 7.86
C TRP A 86 8.48 -15.43 7.25
N ARG A 87 8.99 -16.52 6.67
CA ARG A 87 10.31 -16.55 6.01
C ARG A 87 10.38 -15.65 4.77
N GLN A 88 9.26 -15.42 4.08
CA GLN A 88 9.21 -14.57 2.88
C GLN A 88 8.95 -13.10 3.20
N VAL A 89 8.45 -12.78 4.40
CA VAL A 89 8.10 -11.41 4.82
C VAL A 89 9.26 -10.42 4.61
N PRO A 90 10.52 -10.70 5.02
CA PRO A 90 11.61 -9.75 4.81
C PRO A 90 11.89 -9.45 3.34
N ALA A 91 11.78 -10.45 2.46
CA ALA A 91 12.01 -10.29 1.03
C ALA A 91 10.93 -9.42 0.37
N TYR A 92 9.65 -9.64 0.72
CA TYR A 92 8.53 -8.82 0.25
C TYR A 92 8.65 -7.37 0.72
N ILE A 93 8.92 -7.15 2.02
CA ILE A 93 9.08 -5.80 2.57
C ILE A 93 10.25 -5.07 1.90
N THR A 94 11.36 -5.76 1.68
CA THR A 94 12.53 -5.18 0.99
C THR A 94 12.16 -4.79 -0.45
N ALA A 95 11.48 -5.66 -1.19
CA ALA A 95 11.02 -5.37 -2.55
C ALA A 95 10.07 -4.17 -2.61
N GLN A 96 9.12 -4.09 -1.67
CA GLN A 96 8.16 -3.00 -1.57
C GLN A 96 8.85 -1.66 -1.27
N VAL A 97 9.75 -1.63 -0.28
CA VAL A 97 10.51 -0.42 0.06
C VAL A 97 11.40 0.00 -1.12
N LEU A 98 12.12 -0.93 -1.75
CA LEU A 98 12.93 -0.63 -2.94
C LEU A 98 12.08 -0.09 -4.09
N GLY A 99 10.94 -0.72 -4.39
CA GLY A 99 10.02 -0.25 -5.42
C GLY A 99 9.52 1.17 -5.14
N SER A 100 9.16 1.46 -3.90
CA SER A 100 8.74 2.80 -3.48
C SER A 100 9.86 3.85 -3.58
N THR A 101 11.07 3.52 -3.14
CA THR A 101 12.24 4.40 -3.25
C THR A 101 12.59 4.68 -4.71
N LEU A 102 12.58 3.65 -5.57
CA LEU A 102 12.84 3.80 -7.01
C LEU A 102 11.78 4.69 -7.67
N ALA A 103 10.49 4.48 -7.38
CA ALA A 103 9.41 5.32 -7.90
C ALA A 103 9.58 6.79 -7.48
N SER A 104 9.91 7.02 -6.21
CA SER A 104 10.14 8.36 -5.68
C SER A 104 11.37 9.03 -6.30
N GLY A 105 12.44 8.26 -6.53
CA GLY A 105 13.63 8.72 -7.24
C GLY A 105 13.33 9.09 -8.69
N THR A 106 12.55 8.26 -9.40
CA THR A 106 12.08 8.57 -10.76
C THR A 106 11.29 9.87 -10.79
N LEU A 107 10.35 10.08 -9.85
CA LEU A 107 9.59 11.33 -9.78
C LEU A 107 10.49 12.55 -9.52
N ARG A 108 11.47 12.42 -8.63
CA ARG A 108 12.45 13.48 -8.38
C ARG A 108 13.29 13.80 -9.62
N LEU A 109 13.64 12.81 -10.43
CA LEU A 109 14.37 13.05 -11.69
C LEU A 109 13.49 13.68 -12.76
N LEU A 110 12.21 13.30 -12.85
CA LEU A 110 11.28 13.81 -13.87
C LEU A 110 10.75 15.21 -13.56
N PHE A 111 10.54 15.52 -12.28
CA PHE A 111 9.84 16.72 -11.82
C PHE A 111 10.65 17.60 -10.85
N GLY A 112 11.88 17.21 -10.51
CA GLY A 112 12.75 17.96 -9.60
C GLY A 112 13.13 19.34 -10.14
N GLY A 113 13.12 20.36 -9.28
CA GLY A 113 13.39 21.75 -9.64
C GLY A 113 13.28 22.74 -8.47
N LYS A 114 13.19 24.04 -8.75
CA LYS A 114 13.20 25.13 -7.73
C LYS A 114 12.04 25.10 -6.73
N HIS A 115 10.98 24.36 -7.01
CA HIS A 115 9.81 24.19 -6.15
C HIS A 115 9.45 22.69 -6.01
N GLU A 116 10.40 21.88 -5.52
CA GLU A 116 10.16 20.45 -5.25
C GLU A 116 9.15 20.31 -4.10
N HIS A 117 7.90 19.97 -4.44
CA HIS A 117 6.89 19.62 -3.46
C HIS A 117 7.09 18.18 -3.00
N PHE A 118 7.00 17.93 -1.69
CA PHE A 118 7.13 16.59 -1.13
C PHE A 118 5.82 15.79 -1.34
N PRO A 119 5.81 14.71 -2.15
CA PRO A 119 4.60 13.92 -2.41
C PRO A 119 4.42 12.77 -1.40
N GLY A 120 5.26 12.72 -0.35
CA GLY A 120 5.17 11.77 0.75
C GLY A 120 4.09 12.15 1.76
N THR A 121 4.13 11.49 2.91
CA THR A 121 3.16 11.62 4.00
C THR A 121 3.80 12.33 5.18
N ILE A 122 3.13 13.36 5.70
CA ILE A 122 3.48 14.07 6.93
C ILE A 122 2.17 14.40 7.66
N PRO A 123 2.11 14.26 9.00
CA PRO A 123 0.97 14.74 9.79
C PRO A 123 0.66 16.21 9.46
N GLN A 124 -0.59 16.52 9.12
CA GLN A 124 -1.03 17.91 8.94
C GLN A 124 -1.57 18.51 10.24
N GLY A 125 -2.06 17.64 11.14
CA GLY A 125 -2.46 17.98 12.51
C GLY A 125 -1.48 17.40 13.53
N SER A 126 -1.99 16.93 14.67
CA SER A 126 -1.16 16.27 15.67
C SER A 126 -0.75 14.86 15.25
N ASP A 127 0.41 14.40 15.73
CA ASP A 127 0.87 13.02 15.54
C ASP A 127 -0.18 12.00 16.02
N VAL A 128 -0.83 12.28 17.16
CA VAL A 128 -1.86 11.40 17.73
C VAL A 128 -3.09 11.32 16.83
N GLN A 129 -3.55 12.46 16.30
CA GLN A 129 -4.68 12.48 15.36
C GLN A 129 -4.35 11.68 14.10
N SER A 130 -3.15 11.87 13.55
CA SER A 130 -2.70 11.14 12.37
C SER A 130 -2.52 9.65 12.65
N LEU A 131 -2.01 9.28 13.83
CA LEU A 131 -1.85 7.88 14.27
C LEU A 131 -3.18 7.15 14.34
N VAL A 132 -4.17 7.75 15.01
CA VAL A 132 -5.51 7.17 15.14
C VAL A 132 -6.15 7.03 13.77
N LEU A 133 -6.01 8.05 12.91
CA LEU A 133 -6.60 8.02 11.58
C LEU A 133 -5.95 6.96 10.69
N GLU A 134 -4.61 6.89 10.65
CA GLU A 134 -3.84 5.86 9.93
C GLU A 134 -4.18 4.45 10.41
N PHE A 135 -4.36 4.27 11.72
CA PHE A 135 -4.83 3.00 12.27
C PHE A 135 -6.21 2.62 11.73
N ILE A 136 -7.18 3.53 11.76
CA ILE A 136 -8.56 3.27 11.33
C ILE A 136 -8.62 2.97 9.82
N ILE A 137 -7.99 3.78 8.98
CA ILE A 137 -8.05 3.56 7.53
C ILE A 137 -7.30 2.30 7.11
N THR A 138 -6.19 1.96 7.79
CA THR A 138 -5.46 0.72 7.48
C THR A 138 -6.18 -0.51 8.01
N PHE A 139 -6.86 -0.40 9.16
CA PHE A 139 -7.80 -1.41 9.63
C PHE A 139 -8.89 -1.66 8.59
N TYR A 140 -9.52 -0.60 8.08
CA TYR A 140 -10.58 -0.73 7.09
C TYR A 140 -10.06 -1.38 5.79
N LEU A 141 -8.91 -0.94 5.29
CA LEU A 141 -8.25 -1.54 4.14
C LEU A 141 -8.00 -3.04 4.34
N MET A 142 -7.37 -3.43 5.45
CA MET A 142 -7.00 -4.82 5.68
C MET A 142 -8.21 -5.72 6.00
N PHE A 143 -9.25 -5.15 6.62
CA PHE A 143 -10.52 -5.85 6.82
C PHE A 143 -11.16 -6.20 5.47
N VAL A 144 -11.22 -5.25 4.54
CA VAL A 144 -11.73 -5.49 3.17
C VAL A 144 -10.87 -6.50 2.43
N ILE A 145 -9.53 -6.34 2.44
CA ILE A 145 -8.59 -7.29 1.83
C ILE A 145 -8.85 -8.70 2.37
N SER A 146 -8.95 -8.85 3.69
CA SER A 146 -9.20 -10.15 4.31
C SER A 146 -10.51 -10.77 3.84
N GLY A 147 -11.55 -9.95 3.67
CA GLY A 147 -12.85 -10.42 3.21
C GLY A 147 -12.92 -10.83 1.76
N VAL A 148 -12.27 -10.11 0.85
CA VAL A 148 -12.34 -10.41 -0.58
C VAL A 148 -11.26 -11.38 -1.05
N ALA A 149 -10.12 -11.45 -0.35
CA ALA A 149 -8.98 -12.27 -0.76
C ALA A 149 -8.87 -13.60 -0.01
N THR A 150 -9.51 -13.77 1.16
CA THR A 150 -9.32 -14.99 2.00
C THR A 150 -10.59 -15.78 2.30
N ASP A 151 -11.77 -15.29 1.92
CA ASP A 151 -13.03 -16.01 2.05
C ASP A 151 -13.44 -16.59 0.69
N ASN A 152 -13.54 -17.92 0.59
CA ASN A 152 -13.94 -18.61 -0.63
C ASN A 152 -15.39 -18.32 -1.04
N ARG A 153 -16.18 -17.66 -0.18
CA ARG A 153 -17.53 -17.18 -0.48
C ARG A 153 -17.52 -15.82 -1.19
N ALA A 154 -16.40 -15.10 -1.17
CA ALA A 154 -16.26 -13.83 -1.86
C ALA A 154 -16.04 -14.05 -3.35
N ILE A 155 -16.54 -13.12 -4.17
CA ILE A 155 -16.27 -13.09 -5.61
C ILE A 155 -14.82 -12.61 -5.79
N GLY A 156 -13.87 -13.55 -5.80
CA GLY A 156 -12.43 -13.24 -5.89
C GLY A 156 -12.05 -12.38 -7.10
N GLU A 157 -12.82 -12.48 -8.20
CA GLU A 157 -12.66 -11.66 -9.40
C GLU A 157 -12.88 -10.15 -9.15
N LEU A 158 -13.64 -9.77 -8.11
CA LEU A 158 -13.89 -8.37 -7.74
C LEU A 158 -12.94 -7.85 -6.65
N ALA A 159 -11.99 -8.67 -6.19
CA ALA A 159 -11.09 -8.30 -5.09
C ALA A 159 -10.29 -7.02 -5.40
N GLY A 160 -9.75 -6.89 -6.61
CA GLY A 160 -9.01 -5.69 -7.02
C GLY A 160 -9.86 -4.43 -6.98
N LEU A 161 -11.12 -4.50 -7.42
CA LEU A 161 -12.06 -3.38 -7.40
C LEU A 161 -12.38 -2.97 -5.96
N ALA A 162 -12.69 -3.92 -5.09
CA ALA A 162 -13.02 -3.65 -3.69
C ALA A 162 -11.83 -3.03 -2.93
N VAL A 163 -10.62 -3.56 -3.11
CA VAL A 163 -9.41 -3.04 -2.47
C VAL A 163 -9.07 -1.65 -3.01
N GLY A 164 -9.08 -1.45 -4.33
CA GLY A 164 -8.84 -0.14 -4.94
C GLY A 164 -9.86 0.92 -4.53
N ALA A 165 -11.16 0.57 -4.51
CA ALA A 165 -12.22 1.47 -4.03
C ALA A 165 -12.02 1.85 -2.55
N THR A 166 -11.59 0.91 -1.72
CA THR A 166 -11.28 1.17 -0.30
C THR A 166 -10.12 2.14 -0.15
N VAL A 167 -9.05 1.97 -0.94
CA VAL A 167 -7.92 2.92 -0.95
C VAL A 167 -8.39 4.32 -1.38
N LEU A 168 -9.19 4.45 -2.44
CA LEU A 168 -9.78 5.73 -2.86
C LEU A 168 -10.54 6.40 -1.72
N LEU A 169 -11.48 5.68 -1.10
CA LEU A 169 -12.29 6.19 0.00
C LEU A 169 -11.43 6.64 1.18
N ASN A 170 -10.42 5.85 1.54
CA ASN A 170 -9.51 6.19 2.63
C ASN A 170 -8.68 7.43 2.32
N VAL A 171 -8.18 7.58 1.10
CA VAL A 171 -7.45 8.79 0.68
C VAL A 171 -8.37 10.01 0.72
N LEU A 172 -9.62 9.87 0.27
CA LEU A 172 -10.62 10.94 0.31
C LEU A 172 -10.90 11.42 1.74
N LEU A 173 -10.99 10.49 2.69
CA LEU A 173 -11.28 10.78 4.09
C LEU A 173 -10.06 11.33 4.86
N ALA A 174 -8.91 10.70 4.69
CA ALA A 174 -7.75 10.92 5.55
C ALA A 174 -6.62 11.71 4.93
N GLY A 175 -6.64 11.91 3.60
CA GLY A 175 -5.64 12.64 2.84
C GLY A 175 -5.32 14.02 3.42
N PRO A 176 -6.32 14.89 3.70
CA PRO A 176 -6.09 16.23 4.22
C PRO A 176 -5.54 16.29 5.66
N ILE A 177 -5.61 15.19 6.41
CA ILE A 177 -5.24 15.15 7.85
C ILE A 177 -3.90 14.44 8.05
N SER A 178 -3.72 13.29 7.41
CA SER A 178 -2.56 12.39 7.61
C SER A 178 -1.78 12.11 6.33
N GLY A 179 -2.29 12.51 5.16
CA GLY A 179 -1.74 12.09 3.86
C GLY A 179 -2.16 10.67 3.43
N ALA A 180 -2.94 9.97 4.25
CA ALA A 180 -3.53 8.65 4.00
C ALA A 180 -2.51 7.62 3.47
N SER A 181 -1.54 7.28 4.30
CA SER A 181 -0.47 6.37 3.92
C SER A 181 -0.95 4.95 3.76
N MET A 182 -1.58 4.37 4.79
CA MET A 182 -1.96 2.96 4.91
C MET A 182 -0.82 1.93 4.73
N ASN A 183 0.40 2.38 4.47
CA ASN A 183 1.45 1.58 3.87
C ASN A 183 2.83 2.14 4.26
N PRO A 184 3.63 1.42 5.07
CA PRO A 184 4.97 1.84 5.46
C PRO A 184 5.89 2.14 4.27
N ALA A 185 5.84 1.34 3.19
CA ALA A 185 6.69 1.58 2.02
C ALA A 185 6.32 2.90 1.33
N ARG A 186 5.02 3.19 1.14
CA ARG A 186 4.53 4.46 0.57
C ARG A 186 4.97 5.70 1.36
N THR A 187 5.19 5.57 2.67
CA THR A 187 5.79 6.63 3.48
C THR A 187 7.32 6.66 3.32
N LEU A 188 7.99 5.51 3.48
CA LEU A 188 9.44 5.40 3.53
C LEU A 188 10.13 5.80 2.23
N GLY A 189 9.63 5.37 1.07
CA GLY A 189 10.29 5.64 -0.22
C GLY A 189 10.47 7.13 -0.49
N PRO A 190 9.39 7.94 -0.48
CA PRO A 190 9.49 9.39 -0.62
C PRO A 190 10.35 10.03 0.48
N ALA A 191 10.20 9.60 1.73
CA ALA A 191 10.95 10.12 2.87
C ALA A 191 12.47 9.95 2.70
N VAL A 192 12.91 8.77 2.24
CA VAL A 192 14.32 8.47 1.96
C VAL A 192 14.87 9.35 0.84
N VAL A 193 14.11 9.49 -0.26
CA VAL A 193 14.56 10.28 -1.42
C VAL A 193 14.61 11.78 -1.12
N ALA A 194 13.69 12.28 -0.30
CA ALA A 194 13.62 13.69 0.08
C ALA A 194 14.44 14.04 1.35
N GLY A 195 14.90 13.04 2.12
CA GLY A 195 15.53 13.24 3.42
C GLY A 195 14.60 13.81 4.49
N ARG A 196 13.28 13.52 4.40
CA ARG A 196 12.25 14.06 5.31
C ARG A 196 11.58 12.94 6.09
N TYR A 197 11.80 12.88 7.40
CA TYR A 197 11.35 11.79 8.28
C TYR A 197 10.39 12.24 9.39
N GLU A 198 9.83 13.44 9.26
CA GLU A 198 8.90 14.02 10.22
C GLU A 198 7.66 13.13 10.41
N GLY A 199 7.33 12.82 11.67
CA GLY A 199 6.18 11.97 12.00
C GLY A 199 6.26 10.52 11.48
N ILE A 200 7.40 10.05 10.97
CA ILE A 200 7.49 8.74 10.29
C ILE A 200 6.98 7.57 11.14
N TRP A 201 7.20 7.63 12.46
CA TRP A 201 6.79 6.60 13.42
C TRP A 201 5.27 6.40 13.42
N VAL A 202 4.50 7.46 13.17
CA VAL A 202 3.04 7.43 13.06
C VAL A 202 2.61 6.44 11.99
N TYR A 203 3.24 6.50 10.83
CA TYR A 203 2.93 5.64 9.70
C TYR A 203 3.48 4.22 9.89
N MET A 204 4.60 4.04 10.58
CA MET A 204 5.11 2.69 10.88
C MET A 204 4.19 1.95 11.86
N VAL A 205 3.79 2.62 12.95
CA VAL A 205 3.00 2.02 14.03
C VAL A 205 1.53 1.94 13.67
N GLY A 206 0.95 3.06 13.23
CA GLY A 206 -0.49 3.16 12.94
C GLY A 206 -0.91 2.20 11.84
N THR A 207 -0.17 2.14 10.73
CA THR A 207 -0.54 1.27 9.60
C THR A 207 -0.36 -0.21 9.93
N VAL A 208 0.74 -0.62 10.56
CA VAL A 208 0.96 -2.03 10.94
C VAL A 208 -0.06 -2.47 11.99
N GLY A 209 -0.29 -1.65 13.01
CA GLY A 209 -1.30 -1.91 14.03
C GLY A 209 -2.70 -2.05 13.43
N GLY A 210 -3.10 -1.09 12.59
CA GLY A 210 -4.39 -1.11 11.90
C GLY A 210 -4.55 -2.35 11.03
N ALA A 211 -3.56 -2.68 10.20
CA ALA A 211 -3.61 -3.84 9.33
C ALA A 211 -3.76 -5.15 10.12
N VAL A 212 -2.91 -5.36 11.15
CA VAL A 212 -2.97 -6.57 11.98
C VAL A 212 -4.34 -6.68 12.65
N THR A 213 -4.83 -5.61 13.29
CA THR A 213 -6.14 -5.63 13.94
C THR A 213 -7.28 -5.87 12.94
N GLY A 214 -7.22 -5.28 11.74
CA GLY A 214 -8.22 -5.47 10.68
C GLY A 214 -8.29 -6.91 10.18
N ALA A 215 -7.14 -7.54 9.96
CA ALA A 215 -7.06 -8.94 9.54
C ALA A 215 -7.62 -9.89 10.61
N TRP A 216 -7.26 -9.67 11.87
CA TRP A 216 -7.77 -10.48 12.99
C TRP A 216 -9.27 -10.27 13.23
N ALA A 217 -9.77 -9.03 13.16
CA ALA A 217 -11.19 -8.75 13.30
C ALA A 217 -12.02 -9.51 12.25
N TYR A 218 -11.60 -9.48 10.98
CA TYR A 218 -12.27 -10.26 9.93
C TYR A 218 -12.21 -11.77 10.22
N ASN A 219 -11.04 -12.27 10.61
CA ASN A 219 -10.87 -13.68 10.94
C ASN A 219 -11.77 -14.13 12.09
N LEU A 220 -11.99 -13.31 13.12
CA LEU A 220 -12.88 -13.64 14.23
C LEU A 220 -14.34 -13.72 13.76
N ILE A 221 -14.82 -12.74 12.98
CA ILE A 221 -16.22 -12.67 12.54
C ILE A 221 -16.56 -13.81 11.58
N ARG A 222 -15.64 -14.21 10.68
CA ARG A 222 -15.92 -15.28 9.71
C ARG A 222 -16.10 -16.67 10.33
N PHE A 223 -15.60 -16.89 11.55
CA PHE A 223 -15.70 -18.18 12.26
C PHE A 223 -17.00 -18.34 13.05
N THR A 224 -17.86 -17.32 13.06
CA THR A 224 -19.19 -17.39 13.66
C THR A 224 -20.18 -18.01 12.65
N ASP A 225 -20.51 -19.28 12.88
CA ASP A 225 -21.68 -20.03 12.40
C ASP A 225 -21.92 -20.24 10.89
N LYS A 226 -21.05 -20.98 10.18
CA LYS A 226 -21.52 -21.86 9.07
C LYS A 226 -20.69 -23.16 8.96
N PRO A 227 -21.33 -24.33 8.83
CA PRO A 227 -20.63 -25.56 8.45
C PRO A 227 -20.10 -25.42 7.02
N LEU A 228 -18.89 -25.94 6.81
CA LEU A 228 -18.25 -26.05 5.50
C LEU A 228 -19.19 -26.80 4.55
N ARG A 229 -19.58 -26.18 3.45
CA ARG A 229 -20.15 -26.86 2.27
C ARG A 229 -19.09 -26.92 1.20
#